data_AF-D1BB15-F1
#
_entry.id   AF-D1BB15-F1
#
_cell.length_a   1.000
_cell.length_b   1.000
_cell.length_c   1.000
_cell.angle_alpha   90.00
_cell.angle_beta   90.00
_cell.angle_gamma   90.00
#
_symmetry.space_group_name_H-M   'P 1'
#
loop_
_entity.id
_entity.type
_entity.pdbx_description
1 polymer ?
#
loop_
_entity_poly.entity_id
_entity_poly.type
_entity_poly.pdbx_seq_one_letter_code
_entity_poly.pdbx_strand_id
1 'polypeptide(L)'
;MVGVNRGPRSDDPTSGRPVGVRRTLEQDTTTRSDGPSSLGGPWVSGVLGAIQAVVFSLAVVVVPAIAMAVAANAQLSASTSGWTAAVPVASRLWLLGHGVPLVTGIATVTIVPLGITAAAVFAVFVSARRTIVPTRSAFWSAAATYTVGTLLVAVSTGSTSGLQLTSAALGGLAVALVGLCWGLLTGPEPGPLADRAAVLAARLPQVVRDGARGAATAAAVVALLSGLLTLLWVMIGWSTVGDVLSDLRLDAASSISLGIAQLALLPNLAVFAGTWIAGPGFAVGSGTHFGPDLVTSAPLPAIPLLGALPAPSAGGGVGVWAPVLVGVAGVVGGWVASRRTEHMLWWHTVVVAGLVGTGAGVAAGTMVALASGVAGPGRLADVGASPVYLGACVAAQVGAGALLVLLVTRAEVHAALASAWRSMRSRRREGAGGERAAAGDGSPDKAGADKAGADKAGADKAGADKAGACTAPADSSAAAETAGGTPAPSRAGAPSTSGTVSEPGSASKTTATSSVPKASGASTTATPSDDAQRASDDV
;
A
#
# COMPACT_ATOMS: atom_id res chain seq x y z
N MET A 1 82.84 -9.19 -42.64
CA MET A 1 82.59 -7.75 -42.93
C MET A 1 82.02 -7.12 -41.66
N VAL A 2 82.89 -6.56 -40.82
CA VAL A 2 83.01 -5.10 -40.52
C VAL A 2 81.73 -4.60 -39.84
N GLY A 3 81.68 -4.54 -38.52
CA GLY A 3 82.08 -3.37 -37.71
C GLY A 3 80.86 -2.98 -36.84
N VAL A 4 80.90 -2.31 -35.70
CA VAL A 4 81.88 -1.38 -35.14
C VAL A 4 81.67 -1.36 -33.62
N ASN A 5 82.77 -1.49 -32.88
CA ASN A 5 82.91 -1.11 -31.49
C ASN A 5 83.04 0.42 -31.42
N ARG A 6 82.21 1.10 -30.61
CA ARG A 6 82.53 2.43 -30.08
C ARG A 6 82.29 2.44 -28.58
N GLY A 7 83.41 2.51 -27.86
CA GLY A 7 83.47 2.83 -26.45
C GLY A 7 83.19 4.32 -26.16
N PRO A 8 83.40 4.74 -24.90
CA PRO A 8 82.44 5.55 -24.14
C PRO A 8 82.82 7.04 -24.06
N ARG A 9 81.86 7.89 -23.70
CA ARG A 9 82.13 9.16 -23.02
C ARG A 9 81.09 9.44 -21.94
N SER A 10 81.64 9.80 -20.79
CA SER A 10 81.03 10.35 -19.59
C SER A 10 80.15 11.57 -19.88
N ASP A 11 79.13 11.78 -19.06
CA ASP A 11 78.97 12.99 -18.23
C ASP A 11 77.77 12.76 -17.26
N ASP A 12 78.09 12.63 -15.97
CA ASP A 12 77.20 12.87 -14.82
C ASP A 12 77.17 14.41 -14.59
N PRO A 13 76.22 15.08 -13.88
CA PRO A 13 75.44 14.57 -12.76
C PRO A 13 73.99 15.10 -12.58
N THR A 14 73.33 14.60 -11.53
CA THR A 14 72.15 15.16 -10.83
C THR A 14 70.76 14.92 -11.42
N SER A 15 70.12 13.83 -10.99
CA SER A 15 68.73 13.92 -10.53
C SER A 15 68.45 12.91 -9.42
N GLY A 16 68.50 13.38 -8.18
CA GLY A 16 67.96 12.64 -7.04
C GLY A 16 66.43 12.64 -7.12
N ARG A 17 65.82 11.48 -7.39
CA ARG A 17 64.41 11.22 -7.09
C ARG A 17 64.33 10.27 -5.90
N PRO A 18 63.69 10.65 -4.78
CA PRO A 18 63.50 9.73 -3.68
C PRO A 18 62.49 8.64 -4.08
N VAL A 19 62.94 7.39 -4.08
CA VAL A 19 62.07 6.21 -4.17
C VAL A 19 61.30 6.11 -2.86
N GLY A 20 60.06 6.59 -2.87
CA GLY A 20 59.12 6.40 -1.77
C GLY A 20 58.77 4.92 -1.64
N VAL A 21 59.39 4.25 -0.67
CA VAL A 21 59.00 2.91 -0.23
C VAL A 21 57.62 3.00 0.40
N ARG A 22 56.57 2.73 -0.38
CA ARG A 22 55.23 2.47 0.16
C ARG A 22 55.28 1.11 0.87
N ARG A 23 55.49 1.13 2.19
CA ARG A 23 55.11 0.02 3.07
C ARG A 23 53.60 -0.15 2.97
N THR A 24 53.14 -1.13 2.21
CA THR A 24 51.83 -1.73 2.39
C THR A 24 51.84 -2.44 3.73
N LEU A 25 51.05 -1.96 4.69
CA LEU A 25 50.70 -2.72 5.89
C LEU A 25 49.85 -3.91 5.40
N GLU A 26 50.50 -5.06 5.23
CA GLU A 26 49.84 -6.36 5.17
C GLU A 26 49.06 -6.49 6.50
N GLN A 27 47.74 -6.31 6.46
CA GLN A 27 46.88 -6.67 7.59
C GLN A 27 46.86 -8.19 7.64
N ASP A 28 47.78 -8.73 8.44
CA ASP A 28 47.84 -10.13 8.80
C ASP A 28 46.48 -10.49 9.44
N THR A 29 45.62 -11.12 8.65
CA THR A 29 44.26 -11.50 9.04
C THR A 29 44.39 -12.78 9.85
N THR A 30 45.06 -12.68 11.00
CA THR A 30 45.03 -13.71 12.02
C THR A 30 43.60 -13.77 12.54
N THR A 31 42.91 -14.84 12.15
CA THR A 31 41.62 -15.26 12.66
C THR A 31 41.73 -15.44 14.17
N ARG A 32 41.56 -14.35 14.90
CA ARG A 32 41.44 -14.37 16.35
C ARG A 32 40.02 -14.82 16.68
N SER A 33 39.84 -16.13 16.78
CA SER A 33 38.70 -16.75 17.43
C SER A 33 38.79 -16.55 18.94
N ASP A 34 38.79 -15.32 19.41
CA ASP A 34 38.63 -15.01 20.83
C ASP A 34 37.26 -14.39 21.01
N GLY A 35 36.30 -15.22 21.43
CA GLY A 35 35.08 -14.70 22.02
C GLY A 35 35.41 -14.10 23.38
N PRO A 36 34.98 -12.86 23.67
CA PRO A 36 34.73 -12.43 25.02
C PRO A 36 33.21 -12.48 25.24
N SER A 37 32.84 -13.17 26.31
CA SER A 37 31.58 -13.06 27.04
C SER A 37 30.96 -11.66 27.00
N SER A 38 30.03 -11.41 26.08
CA SER A 38 29.08 -10.30 26.20
C SER A 38 27.81 -10.87 26.84
N LEU A 39 27.24 -10.12 27.79
CA LEU A 39 26.09 -10.47 28.62
C LEU A 39 24.75 -10.59 27.83
N GLY A 40 24.77 -11.11 26.61
CA GLY A 40 23.58 -11.31 25.82
C GLY A 40 23.86 -11.90 24.45
N GLY A 41 23.26 -13.06 24.15
CA GLY A 41 23.19 -13.55 22.78
C GLY A 41 22.53 -12.52 21.84
N PRO A 42 22.57 -12.71 20.51
CA PRO A 42 22.04 -11.74 19.54
C PRO A 42 20.60 -11.27 19.80
N TRP A 43 19.80 -12.09 20.49
CA TRP A 43 18.45 -11.75 20.94
C TRP A 43 18.37 -10.51 21.85
N VAL A 44 19.40 -10.22 22.66
CA VAL A 44 19.44 -9.05 23.55
C VAL A 44 19.46 -7.74 22.76
N SER A 45 20.18 -7.71 21.63
CA SER A 45 20.17 -6.54 20.74
C SER A 45 18.75 -6.24 20.21
N GLY A 46 17.98 -7.30 19.89
CA GLY A 46 16.60 -7.20 19.46
C GLY A 46 15.69 -6.64 20.55
N VAL A 47 15.84 -7.11 21.80
CA VAL A 47 15.07 -6.61 22.95
C VAL A 47 15.36 -5.13 23.20
N LEU A 48 16.64 -4.76 23.31
CA LEU A 48 17.05 -3.37 23.55
C LEU A 48 16.60 -2.43 22.42
N GLY A 49 16.77 -2.87 21.17
CA GLY A 49 16.31 -2.11 20.01
C GLY A 49 14.79 -1.93 19.98
N ALA A 50 14.02 -2.97 20.32
CA ALA A 50 12.56 -2.86 20.40
C ALA A 50 12.11 -1.93 21.54
N ILE A 51 12.73 -2.00 22.72
CA ILE A 51 12.45 -1.07 23.83
C ILE A 51 12.71 0.37 23.38
N GLN A 52 13.86 0.64 22.75
CA GLN A 52 14.18 1.95 22.20
C GLN A 52 13.12 2.44 21.19
N ALA A 53 12.65 1.55 20.31
CA ALA A 53 11.63 1.88 19.32
C ALA A 53 10.26 2.18 19.96
N VAL A 54 9.83 1.40 20.95
CA VAL A 54 8.59 1.67 21.71
C VAL A 54 8.68 3.02 22.39
N VAL A 55 9.75 3.28 23.15
CA VAL A 55 9.95 4.55 23.87
C VAL A 55 9.98 5.73 22.91
N PHE A 56 10.73 5.64 21.81
CA PHE A 56 10.81 6.72 20.83
C PHE A 56 9.47 6.98 20.15
N SER A 57 8.78 5.94 19.69
CA SER A 57 7.48 6.10 19.03
C SER A 57 6.39 6.64 19.97
N LEU A 58 6.40 6.23 21.24
CA LEU A 58 5.48 6.75 22.25
C LEU A 58 5.79 8.22 22.57
N ALA A 59 7.07 8.59 22.69
CA ALA A 59 7.50 9.96 22.96
C ALA A 59 7.06 10.94 21.86
N VAL A 60 7.03 10.52 20.58
CA VAL A 60 6.55 11.35 19.46
C VAL A 60 5.09 11.81 19.66
N VAL A 61 4.27 11.04 20.37
CA VAL A 61 2.86 11.39 20.63
C VAL A 61 2.69 12.03 22.02
N VAL A 62 3.37 11.49 23.03
CA VAL A 62 3.22 11.92 24.43
C VAL A 62 3.84 13.29 24.69
N VAL A 63 5.01 13.60 24.10
CA VAL A 63 5.70 14.87 24.35
C VAL A 63 4.90 16.09 23.87
N PRO A 64 4.37 16.12 22.62
CA PRO A 64 3.49 17.21 22.18
C PRO A 64 2.22 17.33 23.03
N ALA A 65 1.63 16.20 23.44
CA ALA A 65 0.44 16.21 24.29
C ALA A 65 0.70 16.80 25.68
N ILE A 66 1.84 16.47 26.29
CA ILE A 66 2.27 17.09 27.55
C ILE A 66 2.50 18.59 27.34
N ALA A 67 3.18 19.00 26.27
CA ALA A 67 3.43 20.41 25.98
C ALA A 67 2.12 21.21 25.86
N MET A 68 1.14 20.69 25.12
CA MET A 68 -0.19 21.27 25.00
C MET A 68 -0.90 21.35 26.35
N ALA A 69 -0.87 20.29 27.16
CA ALA A 69 -1.54 20.27 28.45
C ALA A 69 -0.89 21.25 29.44
N VAL A 70 0.44 21.35 29.46
CA VAL A 70 1.17 22.32 30.28
C VAL A 70 0.82 23.76 29.89
N ALA A 71 0.76 24.04 28.58
CA ALA A 71 0.38 25.36 28.07
C ALA A 71 -1.06 25.73 28.45
N ALA A 72 -2.00 24.79 28.32
CA ALA A 72 -3.39 25.00 28.71
C ALA A 72 -3.54 25.28 30.22
N ASN A 73 -2.80 24.57 31.09
CA ASN A 73 -2.84 24.83 32.53
C ASN A 73 -2.28 26.22 32.90
N ALA A 74 -1.26 26.69 32.17
CA ALA A 74 -0.67 28.00 32.40
C ALA A 74 -1.68 29.15 32.17
N GLN A 75 -2.68 28.93 31.32
CA GLN A 75 -3.73 29.90 31.03
C GLN A 75 -4.90 29.87 32.04
N LEU A 76 -5.19 28.71 32.64
CA LEU A 76 -6.42 28.50 33.41
C LEU A 76 -6.27 28.71 34.93
N SER A 77 -5.06 28.96 35.45
CA SER A 77 -4.75 29.17 36.88
C SER A 77 -5.33 28.11 37.86
N ALA A 78 -5.77 26.95 37.36
CA ALA A 78 -6.44 25.88 38.11
C ALA A 78 -5.59 24.58 38.16
N SER A 79 -5.84 23.78 39.20
CA SER A 79 -4.89 22.92 39.91
C SER A 79 -4.53 21.55 39.29
N THR A 80 -3.27 21.16 39.51
CA THR A 80 -2.68 19.83 39.83
C THR A 80 -2.73 18.64 38.85
N SER A 81 -3.57 18.59 37.81
CA SER A 81 -3.75 17.34 37.02
C SER A 81 -3.36 17.36 35.54
N GLY A 82 -3.05 18.51 34.95
CA GLY A 82 -3.14 18.57 33.48
C GLY A 82 -2.06 17.81 32.71
N TRP A 83 -0.80 17.77 33.15
CA TRP A 83 0.23 17.00 32.41
C TRP A 83 0.13 15.48 32.66
N THR A 84 -0.23 15.06 33.87
CA THR A 84 -0.40 13.63 34.21
C THR A 84 -1.62 13.03 33.53
N ALA A 85 -2.70 13.81 33.33
CA ALA A 85 -3.86 13.40 32.56
C ALA A 85 -3.59 13.27 31.05
N ALA A 86 -2.62 14.02 30.51
CA ALA A 86 -2.27 13.98 29.09
C ALA A 86 -1.59 12.67 28.67
N VAL A 87 -0.80 12.05 29.56
CA VAL A 87 -0.02 10.84 29.25
C VAL A 87 -0.92 9.64 28.87
N PRO A 88 -1.97 9.27 29.64
CA PRO A 88 -2.87 8.20 29.24
C PRO A 88 -3.64 8.52 27.95
N VAL A 89 -4.06 9.76 27.73
CA VAL A 89 -4.77 10.17 26.51
C VAL A 89 -3.88 10.02 25.28
N ALA A 90 -2.65 10.53 25.35
CA ALA A 90 -1.68 10.41 24.26
C ALA A 90 -1.24 8.97 24.01
N SER A 91 -1.12 8.16 25.07
CA SER A 91 -0.81 6.74 24.96
C SER A 91 -1.94 5.96 24.28
N ARG A 92 -3.21 6.29 24.56
CA ARG A 92 -4.36 5.73 23.84
C ARG A 92 -4.42 6.20 22.38
N LEU A 93 -4.03 7.43 22.08
CA LEU A 93 -3.88 7.92 20.71
C LEU A 93 -2.75 7.18 19.96
N TRP A 94 -1.64 6.88 20.63
CA TRP A 94 -0.57 6.04 20.09
C TRP A 94 -1.05 4.60 19.81
N LEU A 95 -1.86 4.02 20.71
CA LEU A 95 -2.50 2.72 20.50
C LEU A 95 -3.51 2.73 19.34
N LEU A 96 -4.22 3.85 19.12
CA LEU A 96 -5.09 4.02 17.96
C LEU A 96 -4.27 3.97 16.65
N GLY A 97 -3.04 4.49 16.64
CA GLY A 97 -2.07 4.30 15.56
C GLY A 97 -1.64 2.85 15.32
N HIS A 98 -1.91 1.94 16.26
CA HIS A 98 -1.73 0.50 16.14
C HIS A 98 -3.06 -0.23 15.84
N GLY A 99 -4.15 0.49 15.59
CA GLY A 99 -5.46 -0.11 15.31
C GLY A 99 -6.24 -0.56 16.56
N VAL A 100 -5.85 -0.11 17.75
CA VAL A 100 -6.63 -0.36 18.98
C VAL A 100 -7.82 0.62 19.02
N PRO A 101 -9.08 0.14 19.06
CA PRO A 101 -10.24 1.01 19.13
C PRO A 101 -10.23 1.88 20.39
N LEU A 102 -10.39 3.19 20.21
CA LEU A 102 -10.47 4.15 21.30
C LEU A 102 -11.93 4.32 21.71
N VAL A 103 -12.30 3.72 22.84
CA VAL A 103 -13.64 3.88 23.42
C VAL A 103 -13.68 5.18 24.23
N THR A 104 -14.28 6.21 23.65
CA THR A 104 -14.76 7.37 24.41
C THR A 104 -16.20 7.05 24.80
N GLY A 105 -16.68 7.39 26.00
CA GLY A 105 -18.03 6.99 26.47
C GLY A 105 -19.22 7.40 25.56
N ILE A 106 -18.94 8.15 24.48
CA ILE A 106 -19.88 8.70 23.50
C ILE A 106 -19.72 8.02 22.13
N ALA A 107 -18.51 7.54 21.77
CA ALA A 107 -18.23 6.86 20.51
C ALA A 107 -16.94 6.02 20.56
N THR A 108 -16.91 4.95 19.78
CA THR A 108 -15.71 4.12 19.58
C THR A 108 -14.98 4.56 18.32
N VAL A 109 -13.88 5.29 18.48
CA VAL A 109 -13.06 5.76 17.36
C VAL A 109 -12.17 4.61 16.89
N THR A 110 -12.25 4.28 15.60
CA THR A 110 -11.52 3.15 14.99
C THR A 110 -10.61 3.57 13.83
N ILE A 111 -10.71 4.82 13.37
CA ILE A 111 -9.83 5.35 12.33
C ILE A 111 -8.38 5.34 12.81
N VAL A 112 -7.47 4.77 12.02
CA VAL A 112 -6.04 4.69 12.36
C VAL A 112 -5.31 5.93 11.84
N PRO A 113 -4.69 6.76 12.71
CA PRO A 113 -3.87 7.88 12.29
C PRO A 113 -2.57 7.35 11.67
N LEU A 114 -2.52 7.27 10.34
CA LEU A 114 -1.43 6.63 9.61
C LEU A 114 -0.08 7.33 9.81
N GLY A 115 -0.05 8.62 10.15
CA GLY A 115 1.19 9.30 10.51
C GLY A 115 1.76 8.83 11.86
N ILE A 116 0.92 8.45 12.82
CA ILE A 116 1.37 7.81 14.06
C ILE A 116 1.92 6.42 13.76
N THR A 117 1.21 5.64 12.93
CA THR A 117 1.69 4.32 12.48
C THR A 117 3.03 4.45 11.75
N ALA A 118 3.17 5.44 10.86
CA ALA A 118 4.40 5.71 10.12
C ALA A 118 5.56 6.09 11.06
N ALA A 119 5.31 6.94 12.07
CA ALA A 119 6.30 7.28 13.08
C ALA A 119 6.74 6.05 13.90
N ALA A 120 5.80 5.16 14.23
CA ALA A 120 6.07 3.92 14.93
C ALA A 120 6.90 2.94 14.09
N VAL A 121 6.53 2.73 12.81
CA VAL A 121 7.31 1.94 11.85
C VAL A 121 8.71 2.53 11.65
N PHE A 122 8.81 3.86 11.54
CA PHE A 122 10.09 4.56 11.40
C PHE A 122 10.97 4.38 12.64
N ALA A 123 10.41 4.45 13.85
CA ALA A 123 11.13 4.19 15.09
C ALA A 123 11.74 2.78 15.11
N VAL A 124 10.95 1.77 14.72
CA VAL A 124 11.41 0.38 14.60
C VAL A 124 12.47 0.27 13.52
N PHE A 125 12.27 0.90 12.36
CA PHE A 125 13.23 0.92 11.25
C PHE A 125 14.59 1.52 11.66
N VAL A 126 14.60 2.68 12.32
CA VAL A 126 15.83 3.35 12.78
C VAL A 126 16.54 2.48 13.82
N SER A 127 15.78 1.92 14.76
CA SER A 127 16.33 1.03 15.79
C SER A 127 16.91 -0.25 15.18
N ALA A 128 16.21 -0.83 14.20
CA ALA A 128 16.67 -2.00 13.46
C ALA A 128 18.00 -1.75 12.74
N ARG A 129 18.18 -0.57 12.15
CA ARG A 129 19.43 -0.21 11.46
C ARG A 129 20.59 0.12 12.40
N ARG A 130 20.31 0.67 13.58
CA ARG A 130 21.35 1.21 14.48
C ARG A 130 21.74 0.25 15.59
N THR A 131 20.80 -0.57 16.08
CA THR A 131 20.95 -1.30 17.36
C THR A 131 20.78 -2.81 17.20
N ILE A 132 19.96 -3.28 16.25
CA ILE A 132 19.58 -4.70 16.14
C ILE A 132 20.54 -5.44 15.21
N VAL A 133 21.16 -6.52 15.70
CA VAL A 133 22.01 -7.38 14.89
C VAL A 133 21.13 -8.21 13.93
N PRO A 134 21.45 -8.31 12.62
CA PRO A 134 20.60 -8.96 11.61
C PRO A 134 20.59 -10.50 11.68
N THR A 135 20.13 -11.04 12.82
CA THR A 135 19.98 -12.47 13.10
C THR A 135 18.53 -12.84 13.36
N ARG A 136 18.15 -14.11 13.14
CA ARG A 136 16.77 -14.58 13.38
C ARG A 136 16.33 -14.42 14.84
N SER A 137 17.22 -14.69 15.79
CA SER A 137 16.91 -14.57 17.21
C SER A 137 16.67 -13.11 17.61
N ALA A 138 17.46 -12.17 17.10
CA ALA A 138 17.26 -10.73 17.31
C ALA A 138 15.97 -10.20 16.63
N PHE A 139 15.66 -10.69 15.42
CA PHE A 139 14.43 -10.30 14.72
C PHE A 139 13.18 -10.71 15.50
N TRP A 140 13.09 -11.97 15.91
CA TRP A 140 11.92 -12.46 16.63
C TRP A 140 11.85 -11.96 18.07
N SER A 141 12.99 -11.76 18.75
CA SER A 141 12.98 -11.13 20.07
C SER A 141 12.52 -9.67 19.98
N ALA A 142 12.97 -8.90 18.97
CA ALA A 142 12.51 -7.55 18.76
C ALA A 142 11.01 -7.48 18.45
N ALA A 143 10.51 -8.35 17.56
CA ALA A 143 9.09 -8.42 17.23
C ALA A 143 8.23 -8.76 18.46
N ALA A 144 8.66 -9.74 19.26
CA ALA A 144 7.99 -10.12 20.51
C ALA A 144 8.03 -8.97 21.54
N THR A 145 9.19 -8.36 21.77
CA THR A 145 9.35 -7.26 22.72
C THR A 145 8.52 -6.04 22.35
N TYR A 146 8.49 -5.65 21.07
CA TYR A 146 7.66 -4.53 20.62
C TYR A 146 6.17 -4.83 20.84
N THR A 147 5.72 -6.02 20.46
CA THR A 147 4.33 -6.47 20.64
C THR A 147 3.93 -6.47 22.12
N VAL A 148 4.77 -7.03 22.99
CA VAL A 148 4.55 -7.02 24.45
C VAL A 148 4.55 -5.59 24.99
N GLY A 149 5.41 -4.71 24.48
CA GLY A 149 5.41 -3.29 24.82
C GLY A 149 4.08 -2.61 24.48
N THR A 150 3.55 -2.84 23.28
CA THR A 150 2.23 -2.33 22.88
C THR A 150 1.11 -2.86 23.76
N LEU A 151 1.12 -4.15 24.10
CA LEU A 151 0.16 -4.74 25.06
C LEU A 151 0.28 -4.11 26.46
N LEU A 152 1.50 -3.89 26.95
CA LEU A 152 1.73 -3.30 28.26
C LEU A 152 1.16 -1.88 28.33
N VAL A 153 1.33 -1.09 27.25
CA VAL A 153 0.72 0.24 27.13
C VAL A 153 -0.81 0.15 27.05
N ALA A 154 -1.37 -0.84 26.36
CA ALA A 154 -2.81 -1.08 26.32
C ALA A 154 -3.39 -1.38 27.71
N VAL A 155 -2.76 -2.29 28.45
CA VAL A 155 -3.20 -2.65 29.81
C VAL A 155 -3.02 -1.47 30.77
N SER A 156 -1.89 -0.76 30.72
CA SER A 156 -1.63 0.37 31.62
C SER A 156 -2.56 1.56 31.39
N THR A 157 -3.12 1.70 30.19
CA THR A 157 -4.11 2.74 29.85
C THR A 157 -5.57 2.30 30.05
N GLY A 158 -5.79 1.09 30.61
CA GLY A 158 -7.11 0.59 31.00
C GLY A 158 -7.85 -0.19 29.91
N SER A 159 -7.15 -0.72 28.90
CA SER A 159 -7.76 -1.59 27.89
C SER A 159 -8.09 -2.95 28.49
N THR A 160 -9.39 -3.27 28.60
CA THR A 160 -9.87 -4.52 29.23
C THR A 160 -10.59 -5.45 28.26
N SER A 161 -11.07 -4.94 27.13
CA SER A 161 -11.78 -5.73 26.12
C SER A 161 -10.83 -6.66 25.37
N GLY A 162 -11.27 -7.90 25.12
CA GLY A 162 -10.53 -8.87 24.32
C GLY A 162 -10.17 -8.31 22.93
N LEU A 163 -11.09 -7.56 22.30
CA LEU A 163 -10.84 -6.93 21.00
C LEU A 163 -9.68 -5.92 21.07
N GLN A 164 -9.66 -5.04 22.07
CA GLN A 164 -8.59 -4.04 22.21
C GLN A 164 -7.24 -4.71 22.42
N LEU A 165 -7.19 -5.77 23.22
CA LEU A 165 -5.95 -6.48 23.52
C LEU A 165 -5.45 -7.31 22.32
N THR A 166 -6.36 -7.94 21.55
CA THR A 166 -6.01 -8.60 20.29
C THR A 166 -5.56 -7.61 19.23
N SER A 167 -6.21 -6.45 19.12
CA SER A 167 -5.78 -5.39 18.20
C SER A 167 -4.41 -4.84 18.59
N ALA A 168 -4.14 -4.65 19.89
CA ALA A 168 -2.83 -4.20 20.36
C ALA A 168 -1.73 -5.21 20.01
N ALA A 169 -2.01 -6.51 20.15
CA ALA A 169 -1.09 -7.58 19.76
C ALA A 169 -0.84 -7.61 18.24
N LEU A 170 -1.91 -7.63 17.44
CA LEU A 170 -1.80 -7.72 15.98
C LEU A 170 -1.20 -6.45 15.37
N GLY A 171 -1.61 -5.28 15.85
CA GLY A 171 -1.09 -3.98 15.43
C GLY A 171 0.36 -3.78 15.82
N GLY A 172 0.71 -4.10 17.07
CA GLY A 172 2.11 -4.09 17.53
C GLY A 172 2.99 -5.03 16.70
N LEU A 173 2.52 -6.25 16.45
CA LEU A 173 3.24 -7.21 15.61
C LEU A 173 3.38 -6.71 14.16
N ALA A 174 2.32 -6.16 13.57
CA ALA A 174 2.36 -5.64 12.20
C ALA A 174 3.37 -4.49 12.06
N VAL A 175 3.32 -3.50 12.97
CA VAL A 175 4.28 -2.38 13.00
C VAL A 175 5.71 -2.89 13.17
N ALA A 176 5.93 -3.83 14.11
CA ALA A 176 7.24 -4.41 14.35
C ALA A 176 7.77 -5.14 13.11
N LEU A 177 6.97 -6.02 12.50
CA LEU A 177 7.39 -6.78 11.32
C LEU A 177 7.69 -5.88 10.13
N VAL A 178 6.86 -4.86 9.86
CA VAL A 178 7.10 -3.91 8.77
C VAL A 178 8.38 -3.12 9.01
N GLY A 179 8.56 -2.54 10.20
CA GLY A 179 9.74 -1.75 10.54
C GLY A 179 11.03 -2.58 10.57
N LEU A 180 10.99 -3.79 11.13
CA LEU A 180 12.15 -4.70 11.20
C LEU A 180 12.54 -5.22 9.82
N CYS A 181 11.57 -5.67 9.01
CA CYS A 181 11.83 -6.10 7.65
C CYS A 181 12.43 -4.95 6.83
N TRP A 182 11.85 -3.76 6.90
CA TRP A 182 12.41 -2.59 6.21
C TRP A 182 13.84 -2.32 6.70
N GLY A 183 14.04 -2.17 8.01
CA GLY A 183 15.31 -1.75 8.60
C GLY A 183 16.45 -2.73 8.33
N LEU A 184 16.22 -4.02 8.55
CA LEU A 184 17.24 -5.05 8.41
C LEU A 184 17.51 -5.45 6.95
N LEU A 185 16.51 -5.37 6.05
CA LEU A 185 16.71 -5.71 4.64
C LEU A 185 17.35 -4.57 3.83
N THR A 186 17.24 -3.34 4.30
CA THR A 186 17.83 -2.15 3.64
C THR A 186 19.04 -1.60 4.39
N GLY A 187 19.53 -2.32 5.41
CA GLY A 187 20.69 -1.93 6.20
C GLY A 187 21.96 -1.80 5.33
N PRO A 188 22.93 -0.98 5.77
CA PRO A 188 24.16 -0.73 5.01
C PRO A 188 25.03 -1.97 4.84
N GLU A 189 24.97 -2.92 5.78
CA GLU A 189 25.65 -4.20 5.69
C GLU A 189 24.63 -5.33 5.47
N PRO A 190 24.73 -6.09 4.37
CA PRO A 190 23.86 -7.23 4.14
C PRO A 190 24.14 -8.31 5.18
N GLY A 191 23.24 -8.44 6.14
CA GLY A 191 23.33 -9.48 7.17
C GLY A 191 22.75 -10.82 6.71
N PRO A 192 22.93 -11.89 7.51
CA PRO A 192 22.42 -13.24 7.21
C PRO A 192 20.91 -13.32 6.94
N LEU A 193 20.13 -12.34 7.40
CA LEU A 193 18.70 -12.22 7.09
C LEU A 193 18.44 -11.71 5.68
N ALA A 194 19.22 -10.73 5.21
CA ALA A 194 19.10 -10.20 3.84
C ALA A 194 19.49 -11.27 2.82
N ASP A 195 20.56 -12.03 3.07
CA ASP A 195 20.97 -13.15 2.22
C ASP A 195 19.89 -14.23 2.14
N ARG A 196 19.31 -14.61 3.28
CA ARG A 196 18.20 -15.58 3.31
C ARG A 196 16.96 -15.06 2.60
N ALA A 197 16.63 -13.78 2.74
CA ALA A 197 15.52 -13.17 2.02
C ALA A 197 15.78 -13.18 0.50
N ALA A 198 17.01 -12.93 0.06
CA ALA A 198 17.41 -13.04 -1.34
C ALA A 198 17.31 -14.48 -1.85
N VAL A 199 17.75 -15.47 -1.08
CA VAL A 199 17.60 -16.90 -1.41
C VAL A 199 16.14 -17.30 -1.49
N LEU A 200 15.30 -16.86 -0.56
CA LEU A 200 13.86 -17.14 -0.58
C LEU A 200 13.18 -16.47 -1.79
N ALA A 201 13.55 -15.22 -2.09
CA ALA A 201 13.08 -14.50 -3.27
C ALA A 201 13.53 -15.16 -4.58
N ALA A 202 14.67 -15.86 -4.58
CA ALA A 202 15.14 -16.65 -5.72
C ALA A 202 14.37 -17.97 -5.92
N ARG A 203 13.70 -18.49 -4.88
CA ARG A 203 12.83 -19.68 -4.98
C ARG A 203 11.46 -19.38 -5.58
N LEU A 204 11.04 -18.11 -5.59
CA LEU A 204 9.77 -17.71 -6.19
C LEU A 204 9.87 -17.80 -7.72
N PRO A 205 8.79 -18.23 -8.42
CA PRO A 205 8.73 -18.15 -9.87
C PRO A 205 9.04 -16.74 -10.35
N GLN A 206 9.81 -16.62 -11.43
CA GLN A 206 10.23 -15.33 -11.97
C GLN A 206 9.05 -14.39 -12.22
N VAL A 207 7.94 -14.93 -12.71
CA VAL A 207 6.64 -14.26 -12.91
C VAL A 207 6.16 -13.52 -11.66
N VAL A 208 6.24 -14.19 -10.50
CA VAL A 208 5.78 -13.64 -9.22
C VAL A 208 6.71 -12.54 -8.74
N ARG A 209 8.02 -12.74 -8.88
CA ARG A 209 9.03 -11.76 -8.45
C ARG A 209 8.95 -10.47 -9.29
N ASP A 210 8.79 -10.60 -10.60
CA ASP A 210 8.71 -9.45 -11.50
C ASP A 210 7.34 -8.74 -11.36
N GLY A 211 6.26 -9.52 -11.20
CA GLY A 211 4.94 -9.00 -10.86
C GLY A 211 4.92 -8.24 -9.52
N ALA A 212 5.54 -8.78 -8.47
CA ALA A 212 5.61 -8.13 -7.15
C ALA A 212 6.42 -6.82 -7.21
N ARG A 213 7.52 -6.78 -7.97
CA ARG A 213 8.28 -5.55 -8.20
C ARG A 213 7.48 -4.51 -8.96
N GLY A 214 6.80 -4.92 -10.04
CA GLY A 214 5.94 -4.03 -10.81
C GLY A 214 4.74 -3.52 -9.99
N ALA A 215 4.17 -4.36 -9.13
CA ALA A 215 3.12 -3.96 -8.18
C ALA A 215 3.65 -2.94 -7.17
N ALA A 216 4.84 -3.17 -6.60
CA ALA A 216 5.45 -2.24 -5.65
C ALA A 216 5.77 -0.90 -6.31
N THR A 217 6.26 -0.88 -7.54
CA THR A 217 6.52 0.37 -8.26
C THR A 217 5.23 1.09 -8.66
N ALA A 218 4.22 0.38 -9.14
CA ALA A 218 2.90 0.98 -9.42
C ALA A 218 2.28 1.57 -8.16
N ALA A 219 2.27 0.83 -7.04
CA ALA A 219 1.77 1.31 -5.76
C ALA A 219 2.56 2.54 -5.26
N ALA A 220 3.88 2.55 -5.42
CA ALA A 220 4.71 3.70 -5.07
C ALA A 220 4.38 4.93 -5.94
N VAL A 221 4.17 4.76 -7.25
CA VAL A 221 3.77 5.86 -8.14
C VAL A 221 2.38 6.38 -7.77
N VAL A 222 1.41 5.52 -7.49
CA VAL A 222 0.08 5.93 -7.00
C VAL A 222 0.20 6.70 -5.68
N ALA A 223 1.00 6.22 -4.74
CA ALA A 223 1.23 6.91 -3.47
C ALA A 223 1.89 8.29 -3.67
N LEU A 224 2.86 8.41 -4.59
CA LEU A 224 3.48 9.69 -4.95
C LEU A 224 2.46 10.66 -5.56
N LEU A 225 1.65 10.21 -6.51
CA LEU A 225 0.59 11.04 -7.12
C LEU A 225 -0.43 11.50 -6.08
N SER A 226 -0.81 10.62 -5.17
CA SER A 226 -1.74 10.92 -4.09
C SER A 226 -1.16 11.94 -3.10
N GLY A 227 0.14 11.82 -2.78
CA GLY A 227 0.86 12.79 -1.96
C GLY A 227 0.97 14.16 -2.63
N LEU A 228 1.26 14.21 -3.93
CA LEU A 228 1.28 15.46 -4.71
C LEU A 228 -0.10 16.14 -4.74
N LEU A 229 -1.17 15.37 -4.94
CA LEU A 229 -2.52 15.91 -4.91
C LEU A 229 -2.89 16.42 -3.51
N THR A 230 -2.48 15.72 -2.46
CA THR A 230 -2.66 16.18 -1.07
C THR A 230 -1.94 17.49 -0.82
N LEU A 231 -0.72 17.64 -1.30
CA LEU A 231 0.02 18.89 -1.20
C LEU A 231 -0.71 20.02 -1.94
N LEU A 232 -1.25 19.74 -3.14
CA LEU A 232 -2.05 20.70 -3.89
C LEU A 232 -3.29 21.14 -3.11
N TRP A 233 -4.03 20.19 -2.54
CA TRP A 233 -5.20 20.44 -1.69
C TRP A 233 -4.87 21.31 -0.47
N VAL A 234 -3.78 20.99 0.23
CA VAL A 234 -3.31 21.79 1.39
C VAL A 234 -2.90 23.20 0.96
N MET A 235 -2.23 23.36 -0.19
CA MET A 235 -1.85 24.68 -0.70
C MET A 235 -3.08 25.53 -1.06
N ILE A 236 -4.10 24.94 -1.68
CA ILE A 236 -5.34 25.63 -2.06
C ILE A 236 -6.14 26.01 -0.80
N GLY A 237 -6.24 25.12 0.18
CA GLY A 237 -7.00 25.34 1.43
C GLY A 237 -6.25 26.13 2.50
N TRP A 238 -5.03 26.62 2.23
CA TRP A 238 -4.15 27.22 3.23
C TRP A 238 -4.75 28.45 3.91
N SER A 239 -5.49 29.29 3.18
CA SER A 239 -6.18 30.46 3.75
C SER A 239 -7.24 30.04 4.77
N THR A 240 -8.09 29.08 4.41
CA THR A 240 -9.13 28.55 5.30
C THR A 240 -8.53 27.88 6.54
N VAL A 241 -7.42 27.17 6.40
CA VAL A 241 -6.67 26.61 7.54
C VAL A 241 -6.20 27.72 8.48
N GLY A 242 -5.67 28.82 7.92
CA GLY A 242 -5.21 29.98 8.67
C GLY A 242 -6.34 30.70 9.42
N ASP A 243 -7.50 30.84 8.78
CA ASP A 243 -8.69 31.47 9.38
C ASP A 243 -9.21 30.65 10.56
N VAL A 244 -9.30 29.32 10.43
CA VAL A 244 -9.71 28.46 11.55
C VAL A 244 -8.69 28.51 12.70
N LEU A 245 -7.40 28.57 12.38
CA LEU A 245 -6.34 28.62 13.39
C LEU A 245 -6.35 29.96 14.16
N SER A 246 -6.65 31.07 13.48
CA SER A 246 -6.76 32.38 14.11
C SER A 246 -8.00 32.50 15.00
N ASP A 247 -9.13 31.90 14.59
CA ASP A 247 -10.37 31.83 15.39
C ASP A 247 -10.21 31.02 16.69
N LEU A 248 -9.38 29.98 16.67
CA LEU A 248 -9.14 29.12 17.84
C LEU A 248 -8.33 29.82 18.96
N ARG A 249 -7.76 31.01 18.71
CA ARG A 249 -6.94 31.79 19.67
C ARG A 249 -5.94 30.96 20.47
N LEU A 250 -5.28 29.99 19.82
CA LEU A 250 -4.29 29.12 20.47
C LEU A 250 -3.03 29.92 20.84
N ASP A 251 -2.39 29.53 21.93
CA ASP A 251 -1.01 29.93 22.21
C ASP A 251 -0.02 29.17 21.31
N ALA A 252 1.25 29.57 21.36
CA ALA A 252 2.29 29.00 20.50
C ALA A 252 2.48 27.48 20.73
N ALA A 253 2.44 27.00 21.98
CA ALA A 253 2.68 25.58 22.27
C ALA A 253 1.49 24.71 21.83
N SER A 254 0.26 25.18 22.04
CA SER A 254 -0.92 24.48 21.55
C SER A 254 -1.02 24.52 20.02
N SER A 255 -0.62 25.63 19.38
CA SER A 255 -0.55 25.74 17.91
C SER A 255 0.43 24.74 17.30
N ILE A 256 1.64 24.61 17.87
CA ILE A 256 2.64 23.63 17.43
C ILE A 256 2.10 22.20 17.61
N SER A 257 1.48 21.92 18.76
CA SER A 257 0.94 20.60 19.07
C SER A 257 -0.21 20.22 18.12
N LEU A 258 -1.08 21.16 17.79
CA LEU A 258 -2.14 20.98 16.80
C LEU A 258 -1.56 20.77 15.40
N GLY A 259 -0.52 21.53 15.02
CA GLY A 259 0.19 21.32 13.76
C GLY A 259 0.80 19.92 13.65
N ILE A 260 1.40 19.40 14.73
CA ILE A 260 1.91 18.02 14.77
C ILE A 260 0.77 17.00 14.63
N ALA A 261 -0.36 17.22 15.32
CA ALA A 261 -1.53 16.35 15.21
C ALA A 261 -2.11 16.33 13.78
N GLN A 262 -2.14 17.48 13.10
CA GLN A 262 -2.56 17.57 11.70
C GLN A 262 -1.58 16.86 10.76
N LEU A 263 -0.28 17.03 10.99
CA LEU A 263 0.76 16.34 10.23
C LEU A 263 0.62 14.81 10.36
N ALA A 264 0.22 14.33 11.54
CA ALA A 264 -0.03 12.90 11.77
C ALA A 264 -1.23 12.35 11.00
N LEU A 265 -2.16 13.21 10.55
CA LEU A 265 -3.33 12.83 9.74
C LEU A 265 -3.12 13.07 8.23
N LEU A 266 -2.05 13.76 7.81
CA LEU A 266 -1.75 13.96 6.39
C LEU A 266 -1.64 12.65 5.60
N PRO A 267 -1.06 11.55 6.12
CA PRO A 267 -1.02 10.30 5.37
C PRO A 267 -2.42 9.69 5.15
N ASN A 268 -3.39 9.92 6.06
CA ASN A 268 -4.79 9.54 5.83
C ASN A 268 -5.37 10.36 4.68
N LEU A 269 -5.12 11.67 4.65
CA LEU A 269 -5.57 12.53 3.56
C LEU A 269 -4.95 12.11 2.22
N ALA A 270 -3.70 11.67 2.20
CA ALA A 270 -3.07 11.11 1.00
C ALA A 270 -3.73 9.81 0.54
N VAL A 271 -4.11 8.94 1.46
CA VAL A 271 -4.88 7.74 1.11
C VAL A 271 -6.25 8.12 0.50
N PHE A 272 -6.93 9.12 1.06
CA PHE A 272 -8.19 9.64 0.50
C PHE A 272 -8.01 10.31 -0.86
N ALA A 273 -6.94 11.09 -1.06
CA ALA A 273 -6.57 11.63 -2.37
C ALA A 273 -6.34 10.51 -3.39
N GLY A 274 -5.74 9.39 -2.99
CA GLY A 274 -5.59 8.21 -3.83
C GLY A 274 -6.92 7.60 -4.26
N THR A 275 -7.92 7.59 -3.38
CA THR A 275 -9.28 7.14 -3.73
C THR A 275 -9.97 8.05 -4.73
N TRP A 276 -9.70 9.35 -4.63
CA TRP A 276 -10.20 10.37 -5.57
C TRP A 276 -9.55 10.22 -6.94
N ILE A 277 -8.22 10.08 -7.01
CA ILE A 277 -7.50 9.89 -8.28
C ILE A 277 -7.91 8.57 -8.95
N ALA A 278 -8.14 7.51 -8.17
CA ALA A 278 -8.59 6.23 -8.70
C ALA A 278 -10.04 6.26 -9.22
N GLY A 279 -10.87 7.23 -8.81
CA GLY A 279 -12.26 7.36 -9.25
C GLY A 279 -13.32 7.14 -8.16
N PRO A 280 -13.23 6.10 -7.30
CA PRO A 280 -14.28 5.81 -6.29
C PRO A 280 -14.63 6.97 -5.36
N GLY A 281 -13.65 7.82 -5.05
CA GLY A 281 -13.80 8.87 -4.04
C GLY A 281 -13.91 8.31 -2.61
N PHE A 282 -14.27 9.19 -1.69
CA PHE A 282 -14.39 8.89 -0.26
C PHE A 282 -15.49 9.73 0.40
N ALA A 283 -15.90 9.33 1.59
CA ALA A 283 -16.83 10.05 2.45
C ALA A 283 -16.11 10.59 3.69
N VAL A 284 -16.46 11.80 4.10
CA VAL A 284 -16.07 12.36 5.41
C VAL A 284 -17.35 12.72 6.13
N GLY A 285 -17.94 11.69 6.71
CA GLY A 285 -19.22 11.74 7.39
C GLY A 285 -20.40 11.34 6.52
N SER A 286 -21.44 10.85 7.17
CA SER A 286 -22.60 10.23 6.51
C SER A 286 -23.22 11.15 5.45
N GLY A 287 -23.55 10.63 4.27
CA GLY A 287 -24.17 11.40 3.20
C GLY A 287 -23.28 12.48 2.55
N THR A 288 -21.96 12.38 2.73
CA THR A 288 -20.98 13.14 1.93
C THR A 288 -20.31 12.24 0.91
N HIS A 289 -19.86 12.83 -0.20
CA HIS A 289 -19.10 12.12 -1.22
C HIS A 289 -18.12 13.09 -1.86
N PHE A 290 -16.86 12.72 -1.90
CA PHE A 290 -15.78 13.47 -2.52
C PHE A 290 -15.19 12.61 -3.64
N GLY A 291 -15.77 12.72 -4.83
CA GLY A 291 -15.32 12.06 -6.05
C GLY A 291 -14.81 13.05 -7.11
N PRO A 292 -14.09 12.56 -8.14
CA PRO A 292 -13.68 13.39 -9.27
C PRO A 292 -14.85 13.76 -10.20
N ASP A 293 -15.93 12.99 -10.16
CA ASP A 293 -17.17 13.21 -10.90
C ASP A 293 -18.09 14.21 -10.19
N LEU A 294 -18.29 14.02 -8.88
CA LEU A 294 -19.20 14.81 -8.06
C LEU A 294 -18.61 15.00 -6.66
N VAL A 295 -18.82 16.19 -6.10
CA VAL A 295 -18.50 16.49 -4.70
C VAL A 295 -19.78 16.96 -4.00
N THR A 296 -20.25 16.17 -3.05
CA THR A 296 -21.37 16.49 -2.15
C THR A 296 -20.83 16.67 -0.74
N SER A 297 -20.71 17.94 -0.30
CA SER A 297 -20.26 18.29 1.05
C SER A 297 -21.44 18.60 1.97
N ALA A 298 -21.25 18.36 3.26
CA ALA A 298 -22.17 18.75 4.34
C ALA A 298 -21.40 19.62 5.35
N PRO A 299 -22.07 20.32 6.28
CA PRO A 299 -21.37 21.06 7.34
C PRO A 299 -20.45 20.12 8.12
N LEU A 300 -19.14 20.36 8.01
CA LEU A 300 -18.10 19.61 8.72
C LEU A 300 -17.68 20.38 9.97
N PRO A 301 -17.25 19.70 11.04
CA PRO A 301 -16.62 20.36 12.18
C PRO A 301 -15.43 21.21 11.73
N ALA A 302 -15.16 22.31 12.43
CA ALA A 302 -14.04 23.20 12.17
C ALA A 302 -12.70 22.55 12.59
N ILE A 303 -12.29 21.51 11.86
CA ILE A 303 -10.96 20.92 11.95
C ILE A 303 -10.17 21.47 10.77
N PRO A 304 -9.04 22.19 10.98
CA PRO A 304 -8.40 22.91 9.88
C PRO A 304 -8.00 21.99 8.71
N LEU A 305 -7.58 20.75 8.98
CA LEU A 305 -7.25 19.78 7.94
C LEU A 305 -8.43 19.45 7.00
N LEU A 306 -9.67 19.55 7.46
CA LEU A 306 -10.86 19.37 6.61
C LEU A 306 -11.08 20.53 5.64
N GLY A 307 -10.51 21.71 5.93
CA GLY A 307 -10.51 22.85 4.99
C GLY A 307 -9.67 22.61 3.75
N ALA A 308 -8.78 21.61 3.75
CA ALA A 308 -8.03 21.21 2.57
C ALA A 308 -8.81 20.26 1.62
N LEU A 309 -9.99 19.78 2.01
CA LEU A 309 -10.77 18.87 1.16
C LEU A 309 -11.18 19.54 -0.17
N PRO A 310 -11.38 18.75 -1.24
CA PRO A 310 -11.88 19.28 -2.51
C PRO A 310 -13.14 20.11 -2.32
N ALA A 311 -13.09 21.36 -2.78
CA ALA A 311 -14.28 22.19 -2.85
C ALA A 311 -15.30 21.59 -3.82
N PRO A 312 -16.60 21.90 -3.69
CA PRO A 312 -17.63 21.42 -4.63
C PRO A 312 -17.31 21.72 -6.11
N SER A 313 -16.57 22.80 -6.38
CA SER A 313 -16.11 23.18 -7.72
C SER A 313 -15.05 22.25 -8.32
N ALA A 314 -14.44 21.37 -7.52
CA ALA A 314 -13.48 20.37 -7.99
C ALA A 314 -14.15 19.10 -8.53
N GLY A 315 -15.47 18.93 -8.32
CA GLY A 315 -16.25 17.86 -8.93
C GLY A 315 -16.56 18.17 -10.40
N GLY A 316 -16.22 17.24 -11.30
CA GLY A 316 -16.43 17.38 -12.74
C GLY A 316 -15.26 18.04 -13.49
N GLY A 317 -15.40 18.21 -14.81
CA GLY A 317 -14.39 18.84 -15.66
C GLY A 317 -13.13 17.97 -15.88
N VAL A 318 -11.94 18.56 -15.71
CA VAL A 318 -10.65 17.86 -15.92
C VAL A 318 -10.42 16.76 -14.88
N GLY A 319 -11.01 16.89 -13.68
CA GLY A 319 -10.89 15.90 -12.59
C GLY A 319 -11.38 14.51 -12.98
N VAL A 320 -12.33 14.40 -13.90
CA VAL A 320 -12.86 13.13 -14.43
C VAL A 320 -11.78 12.27 -15.10
N TRP A 321 -10.69 12.89 -15.58
CA TRP A 321 -9.55 12.18 -16.17
C TRP A 321 -8.50 11.72 -15.15
N ALA A 322 -8.66 12.00 -13.86
CA ALA A 322 -7.72 11.58 -12.82
C ALA A 322 -7.40 10.07 -12.82
N PRO A 323 -8.37 9.15 -13.10
CA PRO A 323 -8.11 7.71 -13.27
C PRO A 323 -7.02 7.36 -14.27
N VAL A 324 -6.79 8.20 -15.28
CA VAL A 324 -5.71 7.99 -16.27
C VAL A 324 -4.35 7.98 -15.59
N LEU A 325 -4.14 8.77 -14.53
CA LEU A 325 -2.90 8.81 -13.77
C LEU A 325 -2.60 7.45 -13.09
N VAL A 326 -3.64 6.73 -12.62
CA VAL A 326 -3.48 5.37 -12.08
C VAL A 326 -3.13 4.38 -13.19
N GLY A 327 -3.72 4.55 -14.38
CA GLY A 327 -3.32 3.79 -15.57
C GLY A 327 -1.85 4.00 -15.94
N VAL A 328 -1.35 5.24 -15.87
CA VAL A 328 0.07 5.57 -16.08
C VAL A 328 0.96 4.92 -15.02
N ALA A 329 0.54 4.86 -13.76
CA ALA A 329 1.24 4.11 -12.73
C ALA A 329 1.35 2.61 -13.09
N GLY A 330 0.30 2.04 -13.69
CA GLY A 330 0.30 0.70 -14.28
C GLY A 330 1.30 0.53 -15.41
N VAL A 331 1.41 1.51 -16.32
CA VAL A 331 2.41 1.51 -17.39
C VAL A 331 3.83 1.50 -16.81
N VAL A 332 4.11 2.33 -15.80
CA VAL A 332 5.43 2.34 -15.13
C VAL A 332 5.70 1.00 -14.44
N GLY A 333 4.71 0.43 -13.75
CA GLY A 333 4.82 -0.88 -13.10
C GLY A 333 5.09 -2.02 -14.08
N GLY A 334 4.32 -2.09 -15.17
CA GLY A 334 4.50 -3.08 -16.23
C GLY A 334 5.84 -2.94 -16.95
N TRP A 335 6.33 -1.72 -17.16
CA TRP A 335 7.64 -1.47 -17.76
C TRP A 335 8.81 -1.91 -16.86
N VAL A 336 8.72 -1.69 -15.54
CA VAL A 336 9.73 -2.21 -14.61
C VAL A 336 9.71 -3.74 -14.59
N ALA A 337 8.52 -4.36 -14.64
CA ALA A 337 8.38 -5.81 -14.71
C ALA A 337 8.93 -6.38 -16.04
N SER A 338 8.81 -5.65 -17.15
CA SER A 338 9.25 -6.10 -18.48
C SER A 338 10.77 -6.13 -18.64
N ARG A 339 11.50 -5.22 -17.99
CA ARG A 339 12.98 -5.08 -18.09
C ARG A 339 13.80 -6.32 -17.76
N ARG A 340 13.22 -7.34 -17.11
CA ARG A 340 13.93 -8.57 -16.72
C ARG A 340 13.28 -9.84 -17.23
N THR A 341 12.30 -9.69 -18.12
CA THR A 341 11.57 -10.79 -18.73
C THR A 341 12.18 -11.09 -20.09
N GLU A 342 13.30 -11.81 -20.14
CA GLU A 342 14.01 -12.03 -21.40
C GLU A 342 13.46 -13.19 -22.24
N HIS A 343 12.74 -14.16 -21.65
CA HIS A 343 12.23 -15.34 -22.38
C HIS A 343 10.93 -15.91 -21.78
N MET A 344 9.79 -15.24 -21.95
CA MET A 344 8.49 -15.75 -21.47
C MET A 344 7.47 -15.82 -22.60
N LEU A 345 6.72 -16.92 -22.67
CA LEU A 345 5.61 -17.10 -23.62
C LEU A 345 4.59 -15.97 -23.51
N TRP A 346 3.91 -15.64 -24.61
CA TRP A 346 2.96 -14.53 -24.71
C TRP A 346 1.88 -14.51 -23.61
N TRP A 347 1.40 -15.68 -23.15
CA TRP A 347 0.40 -15.77 -22.09
C TRP A 347 0.91 -15.28 -20.72
N HIS A 348 2.22 -15.35 -20.47
CA HIS A 348 2.79 -14.86 -19.21
C HIS A 348 2.61 -13.35 -19.06
N THR A 349 2.52 -12.61 -20.16
CA THR A 349 2.27 -11.17 -20.16
C THR A 349 0.99 -10.82 -19.41
N VAL A 350 -0.07 -11.59 -19.63
CA VAL A 350 -1.36 -11.40 -18.95
C VAL A 350 -1.24 -11.72 -17.47
N VAL A 351 -0.51 -12.78 -17.12
CA VAL A 351 -0.29 -13.17 -15.72
C VAL A 351 0.52 -12.10 -14.97
N VAL A 352 1.61 -11.58 -15.57
CA VAL A 352 2.41 -10.51 -14.96
C VAL A 352 1.59 -9.24 -14.81
N ALA A 353 0.86 -8.80 -15.84
CA ALA A 353 -0.01 -7.63 -15.76
C ALA A 353 -1.08 -7.79 -14.66
N GLY A 354 -1.68 -8.98 -14.58
CA GLY A 354 -2.62 -9.35 -13.53
C GLY A 354 -1.99 -9.23 -12.15
N LEU A 355 -0.80 -9.80 -11.93
CA LEU A 355 -0.08 -9.72 -10.65
C LEU A 355 0.29 -8.28 -10.27
N VAL A 356 0.73 -7.46 -11.23
CA VAL A 356 1.03 -6.04 -11.03
C VAL A 356 -0.23 -5.28 -10.59
N GLY A 357 -1.34 -5.48 -11.31
CA GLY A 357 -2.64 -4.90 -10.98
C GLY A 357 -3.14 -5.35 -9.61
N THR A 358 -3.28 -6.66 -9.38
CA THR A 358 -3.78 -7.19 -8.10
C THR A 358 -2.89 -6.79 -6.93
N GLY A 359 -1.57 -6.77 -7.09
CA GLY A 359 -0.65 -6.38 -6.03
C GLY A 359 -0.80 -4.90 -5.65
N ALA A 360 -0.92 -4.01 -6.64
CA ALA A 360 -1.17 -2.59 -6.38
C ALA A 360 -2.58 -2.35 -5.79
N GLY A 361 -3.60 -3.08 -6.26
CA GLY A 361 -4.96 -3.01 -5.74
C GLY A 361 -5.06 -3.48 -4.29
N VAL A 362 -4.38 -4.58 -3.93
CA VAL A 362 -4.29 -5.04 -2.53
C VAL A 362 -3.56 -4.00 -1.66
N ALA A 363 -2.48 -3.41 -2.15
CA ALA A 363 -1.77 -2.36 -1.42
C ALA A 363 -2.66 -1.11 -1.18
N ALA A 364 -3.40 -0.65 -2.20
CA ALA A 364 -4.32 0.47 -2.07
C ALA A 364 -5.51 0.15 -1.14
N GLY A 365 -6.13 -1.01 -1.32
CA GLY A 365 -7.25 -1.48 -0.50
C GLY A 365 -6.87 -1.62 0.97
N THR A 366 -5.70 -2.21 1.26
CA THR A 366 -5.20 -2.31 2.64
C THR A 366 -4.95 -0.95 3.27
N MET A 367 -4.35 0.00 2.55
CA MET A 367 -4.15 1.36 3.06
C MET A 367 -5.46 2.07 3.35
N VAL A 368 -6.47 1.94 2.49
CA VAL A 368 -7.81 2.50 2.74
C VAL A 368 -8.52 1.81 3.90
N ALA A 369 -8.40 0.48 4.03
CA ALA A 369 -8.98 -0.24 5.16
C ALA A 369 -8.42 0.26 6.50
N LEU A 370 -7.13 0.62 6.55
CA LEU A 370 -6.51 1.20 7.74
C LEU A 370 -6.91 2.67 7.94
N ALA A 371 -6.97 3.45 6.86
CA ALA A 371 -7.30 4.88 6.92
C ALA A 371 -8.78 5.18 7.17
N SER A 372 -9.67 4.20 6.97
CA SER A 372 -11.13 4.35 7.08
C SER A 372 -11.65 3.82 8.41
N GLY A 373 -12.73 4.38 8.92
CA GLY A 373 -13.39 3.93 10.14
C GLY A 373 -14.28 4.99 10.77
N VAL A 374 -14.58 4.78 12.05
CA VAL A 374 -15.33 5.73 12.87
C VAL A 374 -14.35 6.78 13.38
N ALA A 375 -14.55 8.05 13.02
CA ALA A 375 -13.76 9.17 13.52
C ALA A 375 -14.41 9.84 14.73
N GLY A 376 -15.72 9.71 14.90
CA GLY A 376 -16.45 10.31 16.02
C GLY A 376 -17.94 9.96 16.03
N PRO A 377 -18.72 10.56 16.94
CA PRO A 377 -20.16 10.31 17.04
C PRO A 377 -20.94 10.90 15.86
N GLY A 378 -22.19 10.41 15.69
CA GLY A 378 -23.14 10.95 14.73
C GLY A 378 -22.64 10.85 13.28
N ARG A 379 -22.55 11.98 12.58
CA ARG A 379 -22.15 12.00 11.16
C ARG A 379 -20.73 11.48 10.96
N LEU A 380 -19.81 11.66 11.91
CA LEU A 380 -18.42 11.18 11.80
C LEU A 380 -18.26 9.67 12.04
N ALA A 381 -19.36 8.93 12.14
CA ALA A 381 -19.34 7.47 12.22
C ALA A 381 -18.85 6.81 10.92
N ASP A 382 -18.95 7.51 9.78
CA ASP A 382 -18.59 7.00 8.48
C ASP A 382 -17.54 7.89 7.81
N VAL A 383 -16.26 7.54 7.96
CA VAL A 383 -15.15 8.24 7.32
C VAL A 383 -14.29 7.25 6.55
N GLY A 384 -14.14 7.51 5.25
CA GLY A 384 -13.25 6.75 4.37
C GLY A 384 -13.92 6.26 3.10
N ALA A 385 -13.44 5.14 2.57
CA ALA A 385 -13.90 4.58 1.30
C ALA A 385 -13.98 3.05 1.38
N SER A 386 -14.74 2.43 0.46
CA SER A 386 -14.83 0.98 0.38
C SER A 386 -13.47 0.37 -0.04
N PRO A 387 -12.80 -0.41 0.82
CA PRO A 387 -11.47 -0.93 0.54
C PRO A 387 -11.44 -1.91 -0.65
N VAL A 388 -12.48 -2.74 -0.74
CA VAL A 388 -12.62 -3.76 -1.79
C VAL A 388 -12.90 -3.10 -3.14
N TYR A 389 -13.80 -2.11 -3.16
CA TYR A 389 -14.15 -1.41 -4.39
C TYR A 389 -12.96 -0.62 -4.93
N LEU A 390 -12.27 0.14 -4.07
CA LEU A 390 -11.05 0.83 -4.47
C LEU A 390 -9.97 -0.14 -4.95
N GLY A 391 -9.72 -1.22 -4.19
CA GLY A 391 -8.72 -2.21 -4.55
C GLY A 391 -9.00 -2.82 -5.92
N ALA A 392 -10.26 -3.10 -6.24
CA ALA A 392 -10.69 -3.58 -7.55
C ALA A 392 -10.47 -2.54 -8.66
N CYS A 393 -10.84 -1.27 -8.43
CA CYS A 393 -10.63 -0.19 -9.40
C CYS A 393 -9.14 0.01 -9.70
N VAL A 394 -8.30 0.12 -8.66
CA VAL A 394 -6.84 0.25 -8.81
C VAL A 394 -6.27 -0.97 -9.51
N ALA A 395 -6.69 -2.18 -9.14
CA ALA A 395 -6.22 -3.40 -9.80
C ALA A 395 -6.56 -3.43 -11.29
N ALA A 396 -7.77 -3.01 -11.67
CA ALA A 396 -8.18 -2.94 -13.07
C ALA A 396 -7.40 -1.89 -13.84
N GLN A 397 -7.25 -0.67 -13.31
CA GLN A 397 -6.54 0.44 -13.95
C GLN A 397 -5.05 0.16 -14.11
N VAL A 398 -4.40 -0.27 -13.02
CA VAL A 398 -2.98 -0.62 -13.01
C VAL A 398 -2.73 -1.84 -13.91
N GLY A 399 -3.58 -2.87 -13.82
CA GLY A 399 -3.49 -4.06 -14.67
C GLY A 399 -3.65 -3.74 -16.16
N ALA A 400 -4.59 -2.86 -16.52
CA ALA A 400 -4.77 -2.39 -17.89
C ALA A 400 -3.55 -1.61 -18.39
N GLY A 401 -3.01 -0.68 -17.60
CA GLY A 401 -1.80 0.06 -17.94
C GLY A 401 -0.58 -0.85 -18.10
N ALA A 402 -0.41 -1.82 -17.20
CA ALA A 402 0.66 -2.80 -17.26
C ALA A 402 0.53 -3.72 -18.48
N LEU A 403 -0.69 -4.16 -18.81
CA LEU A 403 -0.96 -4.98 -19.99
C LEU A 403 -0.65 -4.21 -21.28
N LEU A 404 -1.05 -2.95 -21.38
CA LEU A 404 -0.79 -2.09 -22.53
C LEU A 404 0.71 -2.00 -22.82
N VAL A 405 1.52 -1.65 -21.81
CA VAL A 405 2.97 -1.50 -22.02
C VAL A 405 3.65 -2.83 -22.34
N LEU A 406 3.21 -3.93 -21.74
CA LEU A 406 3.78 -5.25 -22.02
C LEU A 406 3.43 -5.74 -23.43
N LEU A 407 2.26 -5.38 -23.96
CA LEU A 407 1.88 -5.66 -25.35
C LEU A 407 2.70 -4.81 -26.34
N VAL A 408 2.89 -3.51 -26.06
CA VAL A 408 3.62 -2.59 -26.94
C VAL A 408 5.13 -2.87 -26.95
N THR A 409 5.70 -3.25 -25.82
CA THR A 409 7.16 -3.48 -25.71
C THR A 409 7.61 -4.80 -26.33
N ARG A 410 6.69 -5.72 -26.65
CA ARG A 410 7.05 -7.03 -27.21
C ARG A 410 7.00 -7.04 -28.74
N ALA A 411 8.17 -7.23 -29.33
CA ALA A 411 8.38 -7.36 -30.77
C ALA A 411 7.55 -8.49 -31.42
N GLU A 412 7.20 -9.53 -30.67
CA GLU A 412 6.35 -10.64 -31.12
C GLU A 412 4.92 -10.18 -31.47
N VAL A 413 4.37 -9.22 -30.72
CA VAL A 413 3.05 -8.63 -31.02
C VAL A 413 3.15 -7.79 -32.29
N HIS A 414 4.24 -7.04 -32.46
CA HIS A 414 4.48 -6.32 -33.70
C HIS A 414 4.67 -7.26 -34.91
N ALA A 415 5.31 -8.42 -34.72
CA ALA A 415 5.48 -9.43 -35.78
C ALA A 415 4.16 -10.15 -36.12
N ALA A 416 3.34 -10.47 -35.12
CA ALA A 416 1.99 -11.03 -35.30
C ALA A 416 1.03 -10.02 -35.96
N LEU A 417 1.08 -8.75 -35.56
CA LEU A 417 0.30 -7.68 -36.16
C LEU A 417 0.76 -7.40 -37.59
N ALA A 418 2.07 -7.40 -37.85
CA ALA A 418 2.64 -7.23 -39.19
C ALA A 418 2.33 -8.42 -40.11
N SER A 419 2.24 -9.64 -39.60
CA SER A 419 1.83 -10.82 -40.40
C SER A 419 0.32 -10.83 -40.67
N ALA A 420 -0.51 -10.51 -39.67
CA ALA A 420 -1.95 -10.34 -39.84
C ALA A 420 -2.27 -9.21 -40.83
N TRP A 421 -1.60 -8.07 -40.74
CA TRP A 421 -1.80 -6.94 -41.64
C TRP A 421 -1.35 -7.25 -43.08
N ARG A 422 -0.26 -8.02 -43.23
CA ARG A 422 0.16 -8.54 -44.54
C ARG A 422 -0.87 -9.49 -45.15
N SER A 423 -1.45 -10.40 -44.36
CA SER A 423 -2.50 -11.33 -44.81
C SER A 423 -3.81 -10.63 -45.19
N MET A 424 -4.13 -9.51 -44.54
CA MET A 424 -5.32 -8.72 -44.85
C MET A 424 -5.09 -7.88 -46.13
N ARG A 425 -3.86 -7.40 -46.35
CA ARG A 425 -3.48 -6.65 -47.55
C ARG A 425 -3.43 -7.53 -48.82
N SER A 426 -3.02 -8.80 -48.71
CA SER A 426 -3.08 -9.74 -49.84
C SER A 426 -4.51 -10.05 -50.24
N ARG A 427 -5.40 -10.32 -49.29
CA ARG A 427 -6.84 -10.54 -49.55
C ARG A 427 -7.52 -9.34 -50.21
N ARG A 428 -7.14 -8.11 -49.82
CA ARG A 428 -7.68 -6.88 -50.43
C ARG A 428 -7.16 -6.63 -51.85
N ARG A 429 -5.94 -7.10 -52.18
CA ARG A 429 -5.38 -7.04 -53.54
C ARG A 429 -5.95 -8.13 -54.44
N GLU A 430 -6.21 -9.32 -53.91
CA GLU A 430 -6.86 -10.41 -54.64
C GLU A 430 -8.33 -10.06 -54.95
N GLY A 431 -9.05 -9.45 -54.00
CA GLY A 431 -10.41 -8.93 -54.24
C GLY A 431 -10.45 -7.80 -55.29
N ALA A 432 -9.48 -6.87 -55.27
CA ALA A 432 -9.39 -5.80 -56.27
C ALA A 432 -8.86 -6.26 -57.65
N GLY A 433 -8.13 -7.38 -57.69
CA GLY A 433 -7.63 -8.01 -58.92
C GLY A 433 -8.70 -8.86 -59.62
N GLY A 434 -9.56 -9.54 -58.85
CA GLY A 434 -10.68 -10.31 -59.38
C GLY A 434 -11.72 -9.45 -60.11
N GLU A 435 -12.00 -8.24 -59.62
CA GLU A 435 -12.97 -7.33 -60.23
C GLU A 435 -12.44 -6.67 -61.52
N ARG A 436 -11.11 -6.57 -61.69
CA ARG A 436 -10.47 -6.13 -62.94
C ARG A 436 -10.33 -7.25 -63.97
N ALA A 437 -10.13 -8.50 -63.52
CA ALA A 437 -10.10 -9.67 -64.41
C ALA A 437 -11.49 -10.01 -64.98
N ALA A 438 -12.56 -9.75 -64.22
CA ALA A 438 -13.93 -9.91 -64.70
C ALA A 438 -14.39 -8.81 -65.68
N ALA A 439 -13.67 -7.69 -65.76
CA ALA A 439 -13.98 -6.55 -66.64
C ALA A 439 -13.17 -6.53 -67.95
N GLY A 440 -12.30 -7.54 -68.18
CA GLY A 440 -11.34 -7.55 -69.28
C GLY A 440 -11.18 -8.92 -69.94
N ASP A 441 -12.28 -9.58 -70.26
CA ASP A 441 -12.29 -10.67 -71.24
C ASP A 441 -13.31 -10.34 -72.34
N GLY A 442 -12.77 -9.88 -73.46
CA GLY A 442 -13.50 -9.59 -74.67
C GLY A 442 -12.58 -9.79 -75.87
N SER A 443 -12.50 -11.03 -76.34
CA SER A 443 -12.45 -11.45 -77.77
C SER A 443 -11.26 -12.36 -78.16
N PRO A 444 -11.51 -13.47 -78.90
CA PRO A 444 -10.48 -14.38 -79.42
C PRO A 444 -10.20 -14.18 -80.92
N ASP A 445 -9.01 -14.55 -81.43
CA ASP A 445 -8.84 -15.48 -82.57
C ASP A 445 -7.37 -15.87 -82.93
N LYS A 446 -7.19 -17.18 -83.18
CA LYS A 446 -6.38 -17.95 -84.17
C LYS A 446 -4.88 -17.72 -84.52
N ALA A 447 -4.13 -18.83 -84.30
CA ALA A 447 -3.45 -19.75 -85.25
C ALA A 447 -2.23 -19.34 -86.16
N GLY A 448 -1.23 -20.24 -86.18
CA GLY A 448 -0.17 -20.41 -87.21
C GLY A 448 1.26 -20.47 -86.63
N ALA A 449 1.87 -21.64 -86.37
CA ALA A 449 2.71 -22.49 -87.26
C ALA A 449 4.14 -21.95 -87.53
N ASP A 450 5.18 -22.61 -86.97
CA ASP A 450 6.27 -23.32 -87.68
C ASP A 450 7.65 -23.44 -86.96
N LYS A 451 8.14 -24.70 -86.98
CA LYS A 451 9.51 -25.22 -87.18
C LYS A 451 10.64 -25.17 -86.13
N ALA A 452 11.16 -26.39 -85.89
CA ALA A 452 12.57 -26.88 -85.85
C ALA A 452 13.54 -26.20 -84.86
N GLY A 453 14.41 -26.88 -84.09
CA GLY A 453 15.01 -28.22 -84.13
C GLY A 453 16.44 -28.08 -83.58
N ALA A 454 17.03 -29.16 -83.06
CA ALA A 454 18.43 -29.28 -82.58
C ALA A 454 18.67 -28.67 -81.16
N ASP A 455 19.39 -29.26 -80.19
CA ASP A 455 20.39 -30.33 -80.21
C ASP A 455 20.51 -31.08 -78.86
N LYS A 456 21.22 -32.20 -78.94
CA LYS A 456 21.46 -33.27 -77.96
C LYS A 456 22.43 -32.92 -76.81
N ALA A 457 22.43 -33.89 -75.88
CA ALA A 457 23.54 -34.41 -75.05
C ALA A 457 23.62 -33.82 -73.64
N GLY A 458 23.65 -34.60 -72.57
CA GLY A 458 23.79 -36.05 -72.43
C GLY A 458 24.61 -36.34 -71.17
N ALA A 459 24.26 -37.44 -70.48
CA ALA A 459 25.15 -38.22 -69.61
C ALA A 459 25.56 -37.54 -68.27
N ASP A 460 25.54 -38.16 -67.09
CA ASP A 460 25.69 -39.58 -66.79
C ASP A 460 25.03 -40.02 -65.49
N LYS A 461 24.73 -41.32 -65.50
CA LYS A 461 24.23 -42.16 -64.41
C LYS A 461 25.37 -42.60 -63.49
N ALA A 462 25.05 -42.80 -62.22
CA ALA A 462 25.40 -44.01 -61.45
C ALA A 462 24.58 -43.93 -60.14
N GLY A 463 23.85 -44.94 -59.68
CA GLY A 463 23.88 -46.35 -60.01
C GLY A 463 24.00 -47.14 -58.71
N ALA A 464 23.05 -48.05 -58.53
CA ALA A 464 22.98 -49.14 -57.56
C ALA A 464 22.34 -48.88 -56.19
N ASP A 465 21.46 -49.73 -55.66
CA ASP A 465 20.52 -50.72 -56.21
C ASP A 465 19.88 -51.43 -55.00
N LYS A 466 18.59 -51.78 -55.11
CA LYS A 466 17.90 -52.91 -54.44
C LYS A 466 17.73 -52.82 -52.91
N ALA A 467 16.66 -53.30 -52.30
CA ALA A 467 15.48 -54.06 -52.72
C ALA A 467 14.45 -54.01 -51.57
N GLY A 468 13.20 -54.37 -51.86
CA GLY A 468 12.27 -54.90 -50.86
C GLY A 468 10.88 -54.29 -50.91
N ALA A 469 10.04 -54.82 -51.78
CA ALA A 469 8.62 -54.51 -51.88
C ALA A 469 7.76 -55.41 -50.98
N CYS A 470 6.60 -54.88 -50.58
CA CYS A 470 5.36 -55.58 -50.18
C CYS A 470 5.43 -56.44 -48.89
N THR A 471 4.42 -56.54 -48.01
CA THR A 471 2.96 -56.59 -48.17
C THR A 471 2.28 -56.42 -46.78
N ALA A 472 1.02 -55.99 -46.77
CA ALA A 472 0.05 -56.01 -45.64
C ALA A 472 -0.24 -57.47 -45.15
N PRO A 473 -1.07 -57.79 -44.10
CA PRO A 473 -2.49 -57.38 -43.96
C PRO A 473 -3.10 -57.33 -42.51
N ALA A 474 -4.40 -56.95 -42.41
CA ALA A 474 -5.52 -57.53 -41.62
C ALA A 474 -5.35 -57.87 -40.11
N ASP A 475 -6.34 -57.93 -39.21
CA ASP A 475 -7.78 -57.60 -39.12
C ASP A 475 -8.19 -57.85 -37.64
N SER A 476 -9.30 -57.24 -37.22
CA SER A 476 -10.34 -57.80 -36.31
C SER A 476 -10.06 -58.19 -34.83
N SER A 477 -10.79 -57.53 -33.91
CA SER A 477 -11.88 -58.07 -33.05
C SER A 477 -12.24 -56.99 -32.00
N ALA A 478 -13.47 -56.46 -31.90
CA ALA A 478 -14.72 -57.04 -31.35
C ALA A 478 -14.53 -57.54 -29.90
N ALA A 479 -15.29 -57.20 -28.86
CA ALA A 479 -16.69 -56.78 -28.68
C ALA A 479 -16.82 -56.02 -27.32
N ALA A 480 -17.68 -54.99 -27.13
CA ALA A 480 -19.13 -54.99 -26.78
C ALA A 480 -19.43 -55.67 -25.42
N GLU A 481 -20.19 -55.14 -24.45
CA GLU A 481 -21.57 -54.60 -24.45
C GLU A 481 -21.87 -53.87 -23.08
N THR A 482 -22.56 -52.70 -23.04
CA THR A 482 -24.02 -52.45 -22.81
C THR A 482 -24.42 -52.56 -21.31
N ALA A 483 -25.21 -51.73 -20.62
CA ALA A 483 -26.29 -50.74 -20.83
C ALA A 483 -26.24 -49.73 -19.65
N GLY A 484 -26.78 -48.50 -19.61
CA GLY A 484 -28.06 -47.98 -20.10
C GLY A 484 -28.88 -47.45 -18.90
N GLY A 485 -29.32 -46.19 -18.93
CA GLY A 485 -30.46 -45.73 -18.10
C GLY A 485 -30.28 -44.44 -17.30
N THR A 486 -30.78 -43.32 -17.84
CA THR A 486 -31.29 -42.16 -17.10
C THR A 486 -32.82 -42.18 -17.25
N PRO A 487 -33.62 -41.85 -16.21
CA PRO A 487 -34.29 -40.55 -16.22
C PRO A 487 -34.44 -39.91 -14.82
N ALA A 488 -34.96 -38.68 -14.82
CA ALA A 488 -34.94 -37.67 -13.76
C ALA A 488 -36.09 -37.78 -12.70
N PRO A 489 -36.54 -36.70 -12.03
CA PRO A 489 -36.32 -36.41 -10.62
C PRO A 489 -37.60 -36.56 -9.74
N SER A 490 -37.45 -36.71 -8.42
CA SER A 490 -38.59 -36.63 -7.49
C SER A 490 -38.35 -35.67 -6.31
N ARG A 491 -39.46 -34.99 -6.02
CA ARG A 491 -39.73 -33.89 -5.08
C ARG A 491 -39.94 -34.40 -3.65
N ALA A 492 -39.99 -33.46 -2.69
CA ALA A 492 -40.36 -33.54 -1.26
C ALA A 492 -39.18 -33.76 -0.27
N GLY A 493 -39.04 -33.03 0.84
CA GLY A 493 -39.92 -32.05 1.48
C GLY A 493 -39.14 -31.14 2.45
N ALA A 494 -39.77 -30.02 2.80
CA ALA A 494 -39.33 -29.10 3.85
C ALA A 494 -40.11 -29.40 5.16
N PRO A 495 -39.98 -28.59 6.22
CA PRO A 495 -39.42 -28.96 7.52
C PRO A 495 -40.48 -29.34 8.57
N SER A 496 -40.09 -30.14 9.55
CA SER A 496 -40.91 -30.41 10.75
C SER A 496 -40.87 -29.23 11.71
N THR A 497 -42.03 -28.63 11.93
CA THR A 497 -42.38 -27.72 13.03
C THR A 497 -43.22 -28.46 14.06
N SER A 498 -42.86 -28.31 15.34
CA SER A 498 -43.68 -28.56 16.54
C SER A 498 -43.00 -27.76 17.67
N GLY A 499 -43.58 -26.81 18.41
CA GLY A 499 -44.97 -26.49 18.67
C GLY A 499 -45.40 -27.07 20.02
N THR A 500 -45.30 -26.24 21.10
CA THR A 500 -46.10 -26.12 22.36
C THR A 500 -45.20 -25.77 23.55
N VAL A 501 -45.22 -24.53 24.08
CA VAL A 501 -46.17 -23.96 25.07
C VAL A 501 -46.00 -24.56 26.48
N SER A 502 -45.57 -23.73 27.44
CA SER A 502 -46.09 -23.67 28.82
C SER A 502 -45.55 -22.43 29.55
N GLU A 503 -46.48 -21.56 29.99
CA GLU A 503 -46.29 -20.60 31.09
C GLU A 503 -45.97 -21.34 32.42
N PRO A 504 -45.61 -20.61 33.49
CA PRO A 504 -46.66 -20.28 34.46
C PRO A 504 -46.58 -18.84 34.99
N GLY A 505 -47.76 -18.23 35.16
CA GLY A 505 -47.97 -17.03 35.96
C GLY A 505 -48.74 -17.29 37.26
N SER A 506 -48.59 -16.33 38.19
CA SER A 506 -49.37 -16.06 39.42
C SER A 506 -49.14 -16.98 40.64
N ALA A 507 -49.08 -16.52 41.90
CA ALA A 507 -49.32 -15.24 42.58
C ALA A 507 -48.57 -15.30 43.96
N SER A 508 -48.35 -14.29 44.81
CA SER A 508 -49.18 -13.17 45.28
C SER A 508 -48.42 -12.32 46.34
N LYS A 509 -48.87 -11.05 46.52
CA LYS A 509 -48.75 -10.13 47.69
C LYS A 509 -47.32 -9.70 48.13
N THR A 510 -47.00 -8.40 48.23
CA THR A 510 -47.52 -7.50 49.28
C THR A 510 -47.21 -6.01 48.99
N THR A 511 -48.27 -5.20 49.06
CA THR A 511 -48.47 -3.82 49.54
C THR A 511 -47.28 -2.88 49.90
N ALA A 512 -47.32 -1.65 49.37
CA ALA A 512 -47.03 -0.31 49.98
C ALA A 512 -46.54 0.64 48.85
N THR A 513 -47.29 1.57 48.26
CA THR A 513 -47.95 2.81 48.73
C THR A 513 -47.06 3.75 49.53
N SER A 514 -46.78 4.95 48.98
CA SER A 514 -46.62 6.30 49.61
C SER A 514 -45.63 7.14 48.77
N SER A 515 -46.07 7.97 47.82
CA SER A 515 -46.53 9.37 47.98
C SER A 515 -45.43 10.42 47.82
N VAL A 516 -45.55 11.21 46.75
CA VAL A 516 -45.00 12.56 46.56
C VAL A 516 -45.51 13.51 47.65
N PRO A 517 -44.75 14.57 48.00
CA PRO A 517 -45.44 15.84 48.25
C PRO A 517 -44.79 17.04 47.55
N LYS A 518 -45.65 17.95 47.10
CA LYS A 518 -45.36 19.33 46.69
C LYS A 518 -46.24 20.28 47.53
N ALA A 519 -45.60 21.34 48.03
CA ALA A 519 -46.13 22.65 48.50
C ALA A 519 -46.85 22.77 49.87
N SER A 520 -46.33 23.65 50.74
CA SER A 520 -46.92 24.97 51.12
C SER A 520 -46.49 25.48 52.51
N GLY A 521 -46.33 26.82 52.66
CA GLY A 521 -46.34 27.58 53.92
C GLY A 521 -44.96 28.10 54.38
N ALA A 522 -44.53 29.35 54.12
CA ALA A 522 -44.97 30.66 54.63
C ALA A 522 -44.57 30.94 56.10
N SER A 523 -43.55 31.79 56.31
CA SER A 523 -43.53 32.83 57.37
C SER A 523 -42.38 33.83 57.19
N THR A 524 -42.80 35.06 56.88
CA THR A 524 -42.22 36.40 57.03
C THR A 524 -41.27 36.63 58.21
N THR A 525 -40.19 37.40 58.04
CA THR A 525 -39.68 38.49 58.94
C THR A 525 -38.60 39.28 58.16
N ALA A 526 -38.98 40.39 57.51
CA ALA A 526 -38.72 41.79 57.91
C ALA A 526 -37.27 42.31 57.70
N THR A 527 -37.15 43.18 56.68
CA THR A 527 -36.13 44.23 56.46
C THR A 527 -36.19 45.29 57.59
N PRO A 528 -35.21 46.21 57.75
CA PRO A 528 -35.15 47.41 56.87
C PRO A 528 -33.71 47.93 56.60
N SER A 529 -33.44 48.33 55.35
CA SER A 529 -33.19 49.71 54.89
C SER A 529 -31.91 50.38 55.42
N ASP A 530 -31.00 50.77 54.53
CA ASP A 530 -30.59 52.17 54.52
C ASP A 530 -30.04 52.63 53.15
N ASP A 531 -30.43 53.85 52.83
CA ASP A 531 -30.15 54.65 51.65
C ASP A 531 -28.65 54.96 51.48
N ALA A 532 -28.20 55.21 50.24
CA ALA A 532 -27.72 56.54 49.85
C ALA A 532 -26.98 56.51 48.51
N GLN A 533 -27.54 57.30 47.61
CA GLN A 533 -27.03 57.71 46.32
C GLN A 533 -26.28 59.05 46.51
N ARG A 534 -25.01 59.16 46.08
CA ARG A 534 -24.32 60.44 45.74
C ARG A 534 -22.99 60.15 45.03
N ALA A 535 -22.88 60.56 43.77
CA ALA A 535 -22.11 61.75 43.31
C ALA A 535 -20.64 61.39 43.05
N SER A 536 -20.21 61.25 41.80
CA SER A 536 -19.82 62.30 40.82
C SER A 536 -18.52 63.02 41.20
N ASP A 537 -17.66 63.13 40.18
CA ASP A 537 -16.40 63.90 40.08
C ASP A 537 -15.20 63.22 40.78
N ASP A 538 -14.01 63.05 40.19
CA ASP A 538 -13.29 63.84 39.19
C ASP A 538 -12.16 63.01 38.52
N VAL A 539 -11.84 63.35 37.26
CA VAL A 539 -10.53 63.24 36.53
C VAL A 539 -9.87 61.88 36.31
#